data_AF-A0A3P7S3P7-F1
#
_entry.id   AF-A0A3P7S3P7-F1
#
_cell.length_a   1.000
_cell.length_b   1.000
_cell.length_c   1.000
_cell.angle_alpha   90.00
_cell.angle_beta   90.00
_cell.angle_gamma   90.00
#
_symmetry.space_group_name_H-M   'P 1'
#
loop_
_entity.id
_entity.type
_entity.pdbx_description
1 polymer ?
#
loop_
_entity_poly.entity_id
_entity_poly.type
_entity_poly.pdbx_seq_one_letter_code
_entity_poly.pdbx_strand_id
1 'polypeptide(L)'
;MNNKDKGEEMSNEIFNWTTLACAIITITLNYIAERRRNSNDRVWKAKIEKKEKESELKIDRMNCSNDFSKVMIKKEMFVEVLSEAEDLDDIDKKNISEDQIRVIQRSNAKIIRRIFNNAVSFYNELDEFCSKVIEGTYIAEDYIRKDVSVSVLDFVKMQPQYYNSIKNLYRVYKVPGYTPFKRHRLKNIDKFIDKYLHHHKGILDNAWTDNGF
;
A
#
# COMPACT_ATOMS: atom_id res chain seq x y z
N MET A 1 -72.48 -46.74 -38.94
CA MET A 1 -71.10 -46.24 -39.09
C MET A 1 -70.19 -47.42 -39.35
N ASN A 2 -69.44 -47.40 -40.45
CA ASN A 2 -68.63 -48.51 -40.91
C ASN A 2 -67.37 -48.64 -40.05
N ASN A 3 -66.91 -49.86 -39.76
CA ASN A 3 -65.69 -50.10 -38.98
C ASN A 3 -64.43 -49.49 -39.62
N LYS A 4 -64.49 -49.13 -40.91
CA LYS A 4 -63.43 -48.46 -41.66
C LYS A 4 -63.27 -46.98 -41.24
N ASP A 5 -64.36 -46.26 -41.02
CA ASP A 5 -64.35 -44.84 -40.67
C ASP A 5 -63.79 -44.59 -39.26
N LYS A 6 -64.06 -45.51 -38.32
CA LYS A 6 -63.50 -45.47 -36.97
C LYS A 6 -61.98 -45.72 -36.94
N GLY A 7 -61.46 -46.48 -37.89
CA GLY A 7 -60.02 -46.74 -38.01
C GLY A 7 -59.24 -45.53 -38.50
N GLU A 8 -59.80 -44.76 -39.43
CA GLU A 8 -59.20 -43.51 -39.92
C GLU A 8 -59.28 -42.37 -38.89
N GLU A 9 -60.39 -42.23 -38.15
CA GLU A 9 -60.50 -41.27 -37.04
C GLU A 9 -59.47 -41.54 -35.94
N MET A 10 -59.34 -42.80 -35.51
CA MET A 10 -58.40 -43.19 -34.46
C MET A 10 -56.93 -43.02 -34.92
N SER A 11 -56.63 -43.27 -36.20
CA SER A 11 -55.30 -43.03 -36.79
C SER A 11 -54.97 -41.53 -36.83
N ASN A 12 -55.93 -40.68 -37.19
CA ASN A 12 -55.74 -39.22 -37.22
C ASN A 12 -55.58 -38.62 -35.82
N GLU A 13 -56.32 -39.13 -34.81
CA GLU A 13 -56.09 -38.74 -33.43
C GLU A 13 -54.69 -39.12 -32.94
N ILE A 14 -54.26 -40.36 -33.18
CA ILE A 14 -52.91 -40.81 -32.79
C ILE A 14 -51.84 -39.95 -33.47
N PHE A 15 -52.00 -39.63 -34.75
CA PHE A 15 -51.10 -38.76 -35.51
C PHE A 15 -51.07 -37.32 -34.95
N ASN A 16 -52.23 -36.76 -34.58
CA ASN A 16 -52.31 -35.43 -33.97
C ASN A 16 -51.66 -35.39 -32.59
N TRP A 17 -51.89 -36.41 -31.75
CA TRP A 17 -51.27 -36.51 -30.42
C TRP A 17 -49.75 -36.70 -30.50
N THR A 18 -49.25 -37.50 -31.44
CA THR A 18 -47.81 -37.65 -31.65
C THR A 18 -47.18 -36.36 -32.19
N THR A 19 -47.83 -35.67 -33.11
CA THR A 19 -47.37 -34.37 -33.63
C THR A 19 -47.31 -33.32 -32.51
N LEU A 20 -48.34 -33.26 -31.67
CA LEU A 20 -48.40 -32.37 -30.51
C LEU A 20 -47.29 -32.71 -29.49
N ALA A 21 -47.07 -33.99 -29.20
CA ALA A 21 -46.01 -34.44 -28.30
C ALA A 21 -44.62 -34.04 -28.83
N CYS A 22 -44.35 -34.22 -30.12
CA CYS A 22 -43.10 -33.80 -30.76
C CYS A 22 -42.89 -32.29 -30.68
N ALA A 23 -43.94 -31.49 -30.88
CA ALA A 23 -43.87 -30.04 -30.76
C ALA A 23 -43.55 -29.61 -29.32
N ILE A 24 -44.20 -30.19 -28.32
CA ILE A 24 -43.96 -29.90 -26.90
C ILE A 24 -42.52 -30.27 -26.51
N ILE A 25 -42.03 -31.43 -26.93
CA ILE A 25 -40.65 -31.87 -26.67
C ILE A 25 -39.65 -30.88 -27.29
N THR A 26 -39.89 -30.46 -28.53
CA THR A 26 -39.00 -29.52 -29.24
C THR A 26 -38.93 -28.16 -28.53
N ILE A 27 -40.09 -27.60 -28.14
CA ILE A 27 -40.15 -26.34 -27.39
C ILE A 27 -39.42 -26.47 -26.05
N THR A 28 -39.63 -27.58 -25.35
CA THR A 28 -39.01 -27.84 -24.03
C THR A 28 -37.49 -27.95 -24.15
N LEU A 29 -36.99 -28.67 -25.15
CA LEU A 29 -35.56 -28.79 -25.42
C LEU A 29 -34.93 -27.45 -25.79
N ASN A 30 -35.60 -26.66 -26.63
CA ASN A 30 -35.15 -25.31 -26.99
C ASN A 30 -35.10 -24.39 -25.76
N TYR A 31 -36.12 -24.41 -24.90
CA TYR A 31 -36.14 -23.65 -23.66
C TYR A 31 -34.99 -24.04 -22.71
N ILE A 32 -34.73 -25.35 -22.54
CA ILE A 32 -33.61 -25.84 -21.73
C ILE A 32 -32.27 -25.40 -22.31
N ALA A 33 -32.10 -25.48 -23.63
CA ALA A 33 -30.88 -25.05 -24.32
C ALA A 33 -30.63 -23.54 -24.15
N GLU A 34 -31.68 -22.72 -24.31
CA GLU A 34 -31.63 -21.27 -24.09
C GLU A 34 -31.23 -20.92 -22.65
N ARG A 35 -31.83 -21.59 -21.67
CA ARG A 35 -31.52 -21.39 -20.25
C ARG A 35 -30.08 -21.78 -19.92
N ARG A 36 -29.57 -22.87 -20.49
CA ARG A 36 -28.17 -23.28 -20.34
C ARG A 36 -27.21 -22.27 -20.98
N ARG A 37 -27.51 -21.75 -22.17
CA ARG A 37 -26.72 -20.70 -22.82
C ARG A 37 -26.64 -19.44 -21.95
N ASN A 38 -27.78 -18.96 -21.46
CA ASN A 38 -27.84 -17.77 -20.59
C ASN A 38 -27.09 -17.98 -19.26
N SER A 39 -27.18 -19.18 -18.67
CA SER A 39 -26.42 -19.50 -17.46
C SER A 39 -24.92 -19.52 -17.73
N ASN A 40 -24.48 -20.11 -18.84
CA ASN A 40 -23.07 -20.16 -19.22
C ASN A 40 -22.51 -18.78 -19.54
N ASP A 41 -23.28 -17.92 -20.22
CA ASP A 41 -22.89 -16.54 -20.51
C ASP A 41 -22.69 -15.71 -19.22
N ARG A 42 -23.60 -15.83 -18.24
CA ARG A 42 -23.42 -15.18 -16.93
C ARG A 42 -22.16 -15.65 -16.20
N VAL A 43 -21.91 -16.96 -16.19
CA VAL A 43 -20.71 -17.53 -15.55
C VAL A 43 -19.44 -17.06 -16.27
N TRP A 44 -19.47 -16.96 -17.60
CA TRP A 44 -18.34 -16.49 -18.39
C TRP A 44 -18.05 -15.01 -18.16
N LYS A 45 -19.09 -14.16 -18.17
CA LYS A 45 -18.97 -12.73 -17.82
C LYS A 45 -18.41 -12.52 -16.43
N ALA A 46 -18.93 -13.22 -15.42
CA ALA A 46 -18.42 -13.14 -14.05
C ALA A 46 -16.94 -13.57 -13.94
N LYS A 47 -16.50 -14.56 -14.74
CA LYS A 47 -15.08 -14.96 -14.80
C LYS A 47 -14.20 -13.88 -15.42
N ILE A 48 -14.68 -13.18 -16.44
CA ILE A 48 -13.95 -12.07 -17.07
C ILE A 48 -13.83 -10.91 -16.10
N GLU A 49 -14.94 -10.44 -15.52
CA GLU A 49 -14.95 -9.35 -14.55
C GLU A 49 -14.03 -9.64 -13.36
N LYS A 50 -14.00 -10.89 -12.89
CA LYS A 50 -13.08 -11.31 -11.83
C LYS A 50 -11.62 -11.17 -12.26
N LYS A 51 -11.27 -11.62 -13.47
CA LYS A 51 -9.91 -11.51 -14.00
C LYS A 51 -9.49 -10.05 -14.23
N GLU A 52 -10.40 -9.22 -14.71
CA GLU A 52 -10.16 -7.77 -14.89
C GLU A 52 -9.87 -7.11 -13.54
N LYS A 53 -10.70 -7.33 -12.52
CA LYS A 53 -10.45 -6.84 -11.15
C LYS A 53 -9.14 -7.34 -10.56
N GLU A 54 -8.79 -8.62 -10.77
CA GLU A 54 -7.50 -9.17 -10.34
C GLU A 54 -6.32 -8.48 -11.05
N SER A 55 -6.47 -8.14 -12.33
CA SER A 55 -5.45 -7.44 -13.10
C SER A 55 -5.28 -5.98 -12.66
N GLU A 56 -6.39 -5.27 -12.40
CA GLU A 56 -6.38 -3.91 -11.86
C GLU A 56 -5.70 -3.87 -10.48
N LEU A 57 -6.08 -4.79 -9.59
CA LEU A 57 -5.47 -4.91 -8.27
C LEU A 57 -3.97 -5.19 -8.35
N LYS A 58 -3.53 -6.00 -9.34
CA LYS A 58 -2.11 -6.29 -9.54
C LYS A 58 -1.34 -5.05 -10.01
N ILE A 59 -1.90 -4.28 -10.94
CA ILE A 59 -1.30 -3.02 -11.41
C ILE A 59 -1.22 -2.01 -10.26
N ASP A 60 -2.30 -1.87 -9.49
CA ASP A 60 -2.34 -0.96 -8.35
C ASP A 60 -1.31 -1.34 -7.26
N ARG A 61 -1.19 -2.62 -6.94
CA ARG A 61 -0.13 -3.14 -6.04
C ARG A 61 1.27 -2.77 -6.54
N MET A 62 1.51 -2.90 -7.84
CA MET A 62 2.79 -2.54 -8.43
C MET A 62 3.06 -1.04 -8.31
N ASN A 63 2.06 -0.20 -8.56
CA ASN A 63 2.18 1.26 -8.41
C ASN A 63 2.45 1.66 -6.96
N CYS A 64 1.67 1.10 -6.02
CA CYS A 64 1.86 1.31 -4.58
C CYS A 64 3.27 0.88 -4.14
N SER A 65 3.72 -0.30 -4.57
CA SER A 65 5.06 -0.81 -4.27
C SER A 65 6.17 0.07 -4.86
N ASN A 66 6.01 0.58 -6.08
CA ASN A 66 6.98 1.47 -6.72
C ASN A 66 7.10 2.80 -5.96
N ASP A 67 5.98 3.40 -5.56
CA ASP A 67 5.99 4.63 -4.78
C ASP A 67 6.55 4.40 -3.37
N PHE A 68 6.18 3.30 -2.72
CA PHE A 68 6.76 2.97 -1.41
C PHE A 68 8.28 2.68 -1.49
N SER A 69 8.76 2.10 -2.59
CA SER A 69 10.19 1.88 -2.79
C SER A 69 10.98 3.19 -2.83
N LYS A 70 10.41 4.29 -3.34
CA LYS A 70 11.05 5.61 -3.29
C LYS A 70 11.26 6.07 -1.85
N VAL A 71 10.26 5.86 -1.00
CA VAL A 71 10.35 6.14 0.45
C VAL A 71 11.49 5.35 1.07
N MET A 72 11.59 4.05 0.76
CA MET A 72 12.64 3.18 1.30
C MET A 72 14.04 3.60 0.85
N ILE A 73 14.23 3.98 -0.40
CA ILE A 73 15.51 4.51 -0.89
C ILE A 73 15.91 5.77 -0.13
N LYS A 74 14.97 6.71 0.11
CA LYS A 74 15.26 7.91 0.89
C LYS A 74 15.61 7.60 2.34
N LYS A 75 14.95 6.60 2.95
CA LYS A 75 15.29 6.10 4.28
C LYS A 75 16.73 5.58 4.33
N GLU A 76 17.12 4.73 3.39
CA GLU A 76 18.47 4.16 3.32
C GLU A 76 19.54 5.25 3.21
N MET A 77 19.35 6.22 2.30
CA MET A 77 20.24 7.38 2.17
C MET A 77 20.32 8.23 3.44
N PHE A 78 19.23 8.30 4.21
CA PHE A 78 19.23 9.00 5.48
C PHE A 78 20.01 8.23 6.55
N VAL A 79 19.79 6.92 6.68
CA VAL A 79 20.46 6.05 7.65
C VAL A 79 21.97 5.98 7.38
N GLU A 80 22.37 5.87 6.12
CA GLU A 80 23.78 5.86 5.71
C GLU A 80 24.52 7.12 6.18
N VAL A 81 23.95 8.30 5.89
CA VAL A 81 24.58 9.58 6.27
C VAL A 81 24.49 9.83 7.78
N LEU A 82 23.49 9.27 8.46
CA LEU A 82 23.44 9.31 9.92
C LEU A 82 24.55 8.46 10.55
N SER A 83 24.82 7.27 10.00
CA SER A 83 25.94 6.42 10.42
C SER A 83 27.29 7.10 10.17
N GLU A 84 27.47 7.79 9.03
CA GLU A 84 28.68 8.60 8.76
C GLU A 84 28.96 9.61 9.90
N ALA A 85 27.93 10.07 10.60
CA ALA A 85 28.07 11.06 11.67
C ALA A 85 28.36 10.47 13.04
N GLU A 86 27.90 9.24 13.30
CA GLU A 86 28.24 8.52 14.53
C GLU A 86 29.75 8.17 14.56
N ASP A 87 30.34 7.86 13.40
CA ASP A 87 31.79 7.65 13.26
C ASP A 87 32.63 8.91 13.56
N LEU A 88 32.04 10.11 13.47
CA LEU A 88 32.74 11.38 13.73
C LEU A 88 32.83 11.72 15.22
N ASP A 89 31.95 11.17 16.06
CA ASP A 89 31.91 11.43 17.51
C ASP A 89 33.09 10.77 18.26
N ASP A 90 33.83 9.86 17.61
CA ASP A 90 35.04 9.22 18.16
C ASP A 90 36.32 10.08 18.04
N ILE A 91 36.26 11.21 17.34
CA ILE A 91 37.42 12.09 17.11
C ILE A 91 37.73 12.98 18.33
N ASP A 92 36.79 13.13 19.27
CA ASP A 92 36.84 14.12 20.36
C ASP A 92 37.66 13.69 21.61
N LYS A 93 38.52 12.66 21.50
CA LYS A 93 39.34 12.15 22.63
C LYS A 93 40.85 12.39 22.50
N LYS A 94 41.31 13.11 21.48
CA LYS A 94 42.75 13.40 21.30
C LYS A 94 43.01 14.89 21.51
N ASN A 95 44.18 15.27 22.03
CA ASN A 95 44.60 16.67 22.14
C ASN A 95 44.72 17.29 20.73
N ILE A 96 43.62 17.83 20.20
CA ILE A 96 43.53 18.48 18.89
C ILE A 96 43.71 20.00 19.07
N SER A 97 44.46 20.66 18.17
CA SER A 97 44.66 22.11 18.22
C SER A 97 43.40 22.88 17.80
N GLU A 98 43.27 24.16 18.20
CA GLU A 98 42.12 25.01 17.81
C GLU A 98 41.87 25.08 16.30
N ASP A 99 42.94 25.07 15.48
CA ASP A 99 42.82 25.09 14.03
C ASP A 99 42.29 23.76 13.47
N GLN A 100 42.69 22.64 14.06
CA GLN A 100 42.15 21.32 13.72
C GLN A 100 40.67 21.23 14.11
N ILE A 101 40.30 21.78 15.27
CA ILE A 101 38.89 21.89 15.70
C ILE A 101 38.07 22.68 14.67
N ARG A 102 38.57 23.81 14.15
CA ARG A 102 37.85 24.60 13.13
C ARG A 102 37.67 23.87 11.81
N VAL A 103 38.67 23.10 11.37
CA VAL A 103 38.58 22.29 10.14
C VAL A 103 37.59 21.14 10.31
N ILE A 104 37.63 20.44 11.44
CA ILE A 104 36.69 19.38 11.81
C ILE A 104 35.26 19.93 11.86
N GLN A 105 35.06 21.08 12.51
CA GLN A 105 33.75 21.75 12.56
C GLN A 105 33.20 22.10 11.17
N ARG A 106 34.05 22.57 10.24
CA ARG A 106 33.62 22.88 8.86
C ARG A 106 33.28 21.62 8.05
N SER A 107 34.09 20.58 8.16
CA SER A 107 33.85 19.30 7.50
C SER A 107 32.56 18.65 8.02
N ASN A 108 32.40 18.60 9.34
CA ASN A 108 31.27 17.97 10.01
C ASN A 108 29.98 18.80 9.82
N ALA A 109 30.06 20.12 9.69
CA ALA A 109 28.92 20.95 9.31
C ALA A 109 28.35 20.58 7.92
N LYS A 110 29.20 20.15 6.97
CA LYS A 110 28.74 19.69 5.64
C LYS A 110 28.00 18.36 5.75
N ILE A 111 28.53 17.42 6.54
CA ILE A 111 27.91 16.11 6.79
C ILE A 111 26.57 16.29 7.49
N ILE A 112 26.53 17.09 8.55
CA ILE A 112 25.31 17.37 9.29
C ILE A 112 24.23 18.03 8.40
N ARG A 113 24.61 18.96 7.51
CA ARG A 113 23.67 19.51 6.51
C ARG A 113 23.12 18.42 5.57
N ARG A 114 23.96 17.46 5.13
CA ARG A 114 23.49 16.31 4.33
C ARG A 114 22.50 15.46 5.11
N ILE A 115 22.79 15.12 6.37
CA ILE A 115 21.87 14.36 7.25
C ILE A 115 20.52 15.04 7.29
N PHE A 116 20.51 16.35 7.56
CA PHE A 116 19.29 17.12 7.65
C PHE A 116 18.49 17.15 6.36
N ASN A 117 19.14 17.39 5.23
CA ASN A 117 18.48 17.41 3.93
C ASN A 117 17.90 16.03 3.57
N ASN A 118 18.63 14.95 3.85
CA ASN A 118 18.16 13.58 3.61
C ASN A 118 17.00 13.22 4.54
N ALA A 119 17.06 13.62 5.82
CA ALA A 119 15.94 13.46 6.73
C ALA A 119 14.70 14.18 6.18
N VAL A 120 14.80 15.47 5.86
CA VAL A 120 13.69 16.26 5.28
C VAL A 120 13.12 15.60 4.02
N SER A 121 13.98 15.16 3.11
CA SER A 121 13.53 14.48 1.89
C SER A 121 12.78 13.19 2.22
N PHE A 122 13.31 12.37 3.11
CA PHE A 122 12.69 11.10 3.50
C PHE A 122 11.34 11.29 4.17
N TYR A 123 11.26 12.17 5.17
CA TYR A 123 10.01 12.43 5.88
C TYR A 123 8.93 13.01 4.95
N ASN A 124 9.30 13.89 4.00
CA ASN A 124 8.36 14.42 3.02
C ASN A 124 7.84 13.32 2.08
N GLU A 125 8.72 12.45 1.59
CA GLU A 125 8.34 11.34 0.69
C GLU A 125 7.39 10.38 1.41
N LEU A 126 7.67 10.07 2.68
CA LEU A 126 6.81 9.23 3.49
C LEU A 126 5.45 9.87 3.77
N ASP A 127 5.40 11.16 4.12
CA ASP A 127 4.14 11.86 4.39
C ASP A 127 3.28 11.95 3.12
N GLU A 128 3.90 12.20 1.96
CA GLU A 128 3.21 12.19 0.66
C GLU A 128 2.63 10.80 0.34
N PHE A 129 3.43 9.74 0.51
CA PHE A 129 2.97 8.37 0.32
C PHE A 129 1.80 8.02 1.26
N CYS A 130 1.91 8.36 2.54
CA CYS A 130 0.82 8.16 3.51
C CYS A 130 -0.44 8.96 3.11
N SER A 131 -0.30 10.18 2.58
CA SER A 131 -1.43 10.98 2.07
C SER A 131 -2.16 10.25 0.95
N LYS A 132 -1.45 9.78 -0.08
CA LYS A 132 -2.03 9.01 -1.20
C LYS A 132 -2.79 7.78 -0.72
N VAL A 133 -2.22 7.05 0.24
CA VAL A 133 -2.88 5.89 0.82
C VAL A 133 -4.17 6.27 1.57
N ILE A 134 -4.15 7.34 2.37
CA ILE A 134 -5.32 7.78 3.14
C ILE A 134 -6.43 8.26 2.20
N GLU A 135 -6.07 9.00 1.15
CA GLU A 135 -6.97 9.51 0.11
C GLU A 135 -7.58 8.41 -0.76
N GLY A 136 -7.09 7.16 -0.64
CA GLY A 136 -7.59 6.03 -1.41
C GLY A 136 -7.05 6.00 -2.84
N THR A 137 -5.89 6.61 -3.09
CA THR A 137 -5.19 6.51 -4.39
C THR A 137 -4.90 5.07 -4.78
N TYR A 138 -4.69 4.19 -3.78
CA TYR A 138 -4.46 2.77 -3.97
C TYR A 138 -5.66 1.96 -3.47
N ILE A 139 -6.08 0.99 -4.26
CA ILE A 139 -7.15 0.03 -3.95
C ILE A 139 -6.60 -1.26 -3.31
N ALA A 140 -5.28 -1.45 -3.29
CA ALA A 140 -4.58 -2.59 -2.74
C ALA A 140 -4.50 -2.60 -1.18
N GLU A 141 -5.64 -2.47 -0.50
CA GLU A 141 -5.67 -2.37 0.97
C GLU A 141 -4.98 -3.54 1.69
N ASP A 142 -5.13 -4.77 1.19
CA ASP A 142 -4.49 -5.95 1.81
C ASP A 142 -2.97 -5.89 1.81
N TYR A 143 -2.39 -5.36 0.72
CA TYR A 143 -0.95 -5.17 0.61
C TYR A 143 -0.48 -4.07 1.58
N ILE A 144 -1.24 -2.98 1.67
CA ILE A 144 -0.96 -1.87 2.58
C ILE A 144 -1.01 -2.34 4.04
N ARG A 145 -2.06 -3.06 4.43
CA ARG A 145 -2.26 -3.60 5.79
C ARG A 145 -1.19 -4.60 6.22
N LYS A 146 -0.45 -5.19 5.28
CA LYS A 146 0.59 -6.17 5.60
C LYS A 146 1.97 -5.55 5.42
N ASP A 147 2.45 -5.48 4.19
CA ASP A 147 3.86 -5.24 3.90
C ASP A 147 4.27 -3.78 4.17
N VAL A 148 3.41 -2.84 3.76
CA VAL A 148 3.67 -1.40 3.92
C VAL A 148 3.56 -0.99 5.38
N SER A 149 2.47 -1.37 6.04
CA SER A 149 2.20 -0.91 7.41
C SER A 149 3.24 -1.38 8.42
N VAL A 150 3.76 -2.61 8.29
CA VAL A 150 4.86 -3.12 9.11
C VAL A 150 6.11 -2.26 8.94
N SER A 151 6.46 -1.94 7.69
CA SER A 151 7.63 -1.13 7.37
C SER A 151 7.51 0.30 7.91
N VAL A 152 6.32 0.91 7.81
CA VAL A 152 6.02 2.23 8.39
C VAL A 152 6.08 2.20 9.91
N LEU A 153 5.56 1.14 10.55
CA LEU A 153 5.62 0.97 11.99
C LEU A 153 7.07 0.89 12.51
N ASP A 154 7.92 0.12 11.83
CA ASP A 154 9.33 0.01 12.22
C ASP A 154 10.06 1.34 12.10
N PHE A 155 9.69 2.16 11.11
CA PHE A 155 10.21 3.52 11.02
C PHE A 155 9.78 4.39 12.19
N VAL A 156 8.50 4.39 12.54
CA VAL A 156 7.96 5.18 13.65
C VAL A 156 8.69 4.87 14.95
N LYS A 157 9.02 3.61 15.21
CA LYS A 157 9.80 3.19 16.38
C LYS A 157 11.23 3.76 16.39
N MET A 158 11.83 3.99 15.23
CA MET A 158 13.20 4.53 15.11
C MET A 158 13.25 6.06 15.11
N GLN A 159 12.12 6.75 14.88
CA GLN A 159 12.09 8.21 14.85
C GLN A 159 12.68 8.89 16.10
N PRO A 160 12.39 8.43 17.34
CA PRO A 160 13.01 8.96 18.54
C PRO A 160 14.54 8.99 18.50
N GLN A 161 15.15 7.86 18.14
CA GLN A 161 16.59 7.71 18.08
C GLN A 161 17.17 8.67 17.04
N TYR A 162 16.60 8.68 15.83
CA TYR A 162 17.03 9.57 14.75
C TYR A 162 16.93 11.04 15.14
N TYR A 163 15.84 11.44 15.79
CA TYR A 163 15.67 12.81 16.26
C TYR A 163 16.72 13.17 17.32
N ASN A 164 16.99 12.28 18.28
CA ASN A 164 17.99 12.51 19.32
C ASN A 164 19.40 12.62 18.74
N SER A 165 19.80 11.73 17.82
CA SER A 165 21.10 11.80 17.14
C SER A 165 21.25 13.14 16.41
N ILE A 166 20.23 13.52 15.64
CA ILE A 166 20.19 14.79 14.91
C ILE A 166 20.28 16.01 15.85
N LYS A 167 19.52 16.00 16.95
CA LYS A 167 19.50 17.06 17.97
C LYS A 167 20.86 17.21 18.65
N ASN A 168 21.53 16.10 18.96
CA ASN A 168 22.86 16.10 19.56
C ASN A 168 23.89 16.68 18.59
N LEU A 169 23.90 16.25 17.33
CA LEU A 169 24.76 16.80 16.28
C LEU A 169 24.56 18.31 16.11
N TYR A 170 23.31 18.77 16.14
CA TYR A 170 23.03 20.20 16.10
C TYR A 170 23.62 20.96 17.30
N ARG A 171 23.49 20.40 18.51
CA ARG A 171 24.01 21.02 19.74
C ARG A 171 25.53 21.16 19.72
N VAL A 172 26.23 20.12 19.26
CA VAL A 172 27.69 20.07 19.22
C VAL A 172 28.25 21.02 18.15
N TYR A 173 27.71 20.96 16.94
CA TYR A 173 28.30 21.66 15.78
C TYR A 173 27.66 23.02 15.46
N LYS A 174 26.56 23.39 16.15
CA LYS A 174 25.88 24.70 16.05
C LYS A 174 25.63 25.16 14.61
N VAL A 175 25.11 24.27 13.76
CA VAL A 175 24.95 24.52 12.32
C VAL A 175 23.94 25.65 12.07
N PRO A 176 24.32 26.80 11.47
CA PRO A 176 23.40 27.91 11.27
C PRO A 176 22.26 27.60 10.29
N GLY A 177 21.07 28.15 10.55
CA GLY A 177 19.92 28.12 9.62
C GLY A 177 19.05 26.86 9.68
N TYR A 178 19.24 25.99 10.68
CA TYR A 178 18.44 24.78 10.81
C TYR A 178 17.27 24.96 11.78
N THR A 179 16.09 24.47 11.39
CA THR A 179 14.89 24.46 12.22
C THR A 179 14.55 23.02 12.57
N PRO A 180 14.34 22.67 13.86
CA PRO A 180 13.95 21.31 14.26
C PRO A 180 12.71 20.82 13.49
N PHE A 181 12.67 19.51 13.23
CA PHE A 181 11.48 18.86 12.68
C PHE A 181 10.27 19.16 13.57
N LYS A 182 9.23 19.73 12.97
CA LYS A 182 7.98 20.05 13.66
C LYS A 182 6.97 18.92 13.45
N ARG A 183 6.24 18.57 14.51
CA ARG A 183 5.22 17.50 14.54
C ARG A 183 4.17 17.58 13.43
N HIS A 184 3.83 18.78 12.94
CA HIS A 184 2.86 18.94 11.84
C HIS A 184 3.30 18.31 10.52
N ARG A 185 4.60 18.05 10.32
CA ARG A 185 5.12 17.38 9.11
C ARG A 185 4.86 15.87 9.07
N LEU A 186 4.26 15.30 10.12
CA LEU A 186 4.03 13.85 10.26
C LEU A 186 2.56 13.51 10.42
N LYS A 187 1.66 14.46 10.17
CA LYS A 187 0.22 14.31 10.42
C LYS A 187 -0.40 13.19 9.59
N ASN A 188 0.07 12.97 8.35
CA ASN A 188 -0.48 11.90 7.52
C ASN A 188 0.08 10.53 7.94
N ILE A 189 1.29 10.50 8.49
CA ILE A 189 1.85 9.28 9.09
C ILE A 189 0.99 8.86 10.30
N ASP A 190 0.64 9.78 11.20
CA ASP A 190 -0.22 9.49 12.36
C ASP A 190 -1.58 8.94 11.91
N LYS A 191 -2.22 9.59 10.94
CA LYS A 191 -3.50 9.12 10.37
C LYS A 191 -3.40 7.76 9.70
N PHE A 192 -2.28 7.48 9.02
CA PHE A 192 -2.05 6.19 8.37
C PHE A 192 -1.96 5.09 9.42
N ILE A 193 -1.20 5.33 10.50
CA ILE A 193 -1.05 4.37 11.60
C ILE A 193 -2.39 4.16 12.30
N ASP A 194 -3.15 5.24 12.55
CA ASP A 194 -4.51 5.11 13.05
C ASP A 194 -5.32 4.20 12.13
N LYS A 195 -5.41 4.48 10.83
CA LYS A 195 -6.25 3.71 9.89
C LYS A 195 -5.87 2.22 9.77
N TYR A 196 -4.58 1.89 9.80
CA TYR A 196 -4.11 0.53 9.44
C TYR A 196 -3.44 -0.25 10.57
N LEU A 197 -3.11 0.40 11.69
CA LEU A 197 -2.32 -0.19 12.78
C LEU A 197 -2.96 0.06 14.16
N HIS A 198 -4.29 0.11 14.24
CA HIS A 198 -5.07 0.38 15.46
C HIS A 198 -4.63 -0.42 16.71
N HIS A 199 -4.09 -1.64 16.56
CA HIS A 199 -3.60 -2.46 17.68
C HIS A 199 -2.24 -2.01 18.25
N HIS A 200 -1.56 -1.06 17.60
CA HIS A 200 -0.25 -0.53 17.99
C HIS A 200 -0.31 0.91 18.52
N LYS A 201 -1.51 1.42 18.83
CA LYS A 201 -1.71 2.80 19.29
C LYS A 201 -0.85 3.17 20.52
N GLY A 202 -0.63 2.22 21.44
CA GLY A 202 0.23 2.42 22.61
C GLY A 202 1.73 2.53 22.30
N ILE A 203 2.19 2.09 21.11
CA ILE A 203 3.59 2.24 20.68
C ILE A 203 3.87 3.70 20.28
N LEU A 204 2.89 4.36 19.65
CA LEU A 204 2.99 5.77 19.28
C LEU A 204 3.04 6.67 20.51
N ASP A 205 2.09 6.49 21.44
CA ASP A 205 2.02 7.36 22.62
C ASP A 205 3.34 7.35 23.39
N ASN A 206 3.95 6.18 23.61
CA ASN A 206 5.25 6.06 24.30
C ASN A 206 6.44 6.60 23.48
N ALA A 207 6.47 6.41 22.15
CA ALA A 207 7.56 6.90 21.31
C ALA A 207 7.65 8.45 21.32
N TRP A 208 6.50 9.12 21.43
CA TRP A 208 6.40 10.58 21.43
C TRP A 208 6.48 11.21 22.83
N THR A 209 6.00 10.54 23.89
CA THR A 209 6.02 11.10 25.27
C THR A 209 7.38 11.00 25.94
N ASP A 210 8.14 9.91 25.72
CA ASP A 210 9.37 9.64 26.47
C ASP A 210 10.58 10.48 26.01
N ASN A 211 10.46 11.20 24.88
CA ASN A 211 11.54 12.01 24.31
C ASN A 211 11.33 13.53 24.48
N GLY A 212 10.35 13.95 25.28
CA GLY A 212 10.14 15.35 25.64
C GLY A 212 9.75 16.24 24.45
N PHE A 213 8.70 15.84 23.73
CA PHE A 213 7.96 16.73 22.81
C PHE A 213 6.89 17.53 23.55
#